data_AF-A0A945CL27-F1
#
_entry.id   AF-A0A945CL27-F1
#
_cell.length_a   1.000
_cell.length_b   1.000
_cell.length_c   1.000
_cell.angle_alpha   90.00
_cell.angle_beta   90.00
_cell.angle_gamma   90.00
#
_symmetry.space_group_name_H-M   'P 1'
#
loop_
_entity.id
_entity.type
_entity.pdbx_description
1 polymer ?
#
loop_
_entity_poly.entity_id
_entity_poly.type
_entity_poly.pdbx_seq_one_letter_code
_entity_poly.pdbx_strand_id
1 'polypeptide(L)'
;FAALAACGVVEGVRQVRIQLPILLAIAIGYGWPAIQPRGGTGDRGFKEVGGYLMENILPGDLMVVPFIMDMQISHYASQAIHRGMTGFFRKGSVDRLLFITKQGDPRFRLDNYLLKFNLTLDEEDYQRNLRLPVESFVELYASGGVAVNWLASSGQRLFSGEGEDWKALRLVGEGDVELERVEPAWSSRPGMRLKSQSSGKLALQSSRTFTTPGKGLLVLTWARTGRASPSLYQVVEEEKGTEYLPLQMFCTNYPVEARGADGKIWYLEAFTLPVQEGDRFGVYIMAWDVESLHIAEISCFFFPYAR
;
A
#
# COMPACT_ATOMS: atom_id res chain seq x y z
N PHE A 1 20.73 16.38 18.01
CA PHE A 1 20.93 16.18 19.46
C PHE A 1 20.18 14.91 19.86
N ALA A 2 20.95 13.93 20.36
CA ALA A 2 20.59 12.74 21.14
C ALA A 2 19.29 11.96 20.83
N ALA A 3 19.41 10.82 20.14
CA ALA A 3 18.88 9.50 20.55
C ALA A 3 18.92 8.48 19.39
N LEU A 4 20.10 7.99 18.99
CA LEU A 4 20.22 6.82 18.11
C LEU A 4 21.50 6.06 18.47
N ALA A 5 21.47 5.42 19.64
CA ALA A 5 22.52 4.50 20.07
C ALA A 5 21.90 3.47 21.02
N ALA A 6 21.46 2.33 20.47
CA ALA A 6 21.45 1.05 21.19
C ALA A 6 21.06 -0.09 20.25
N CYS A 7 21.74 -1.21 20.45
CA CYS A 7 21.33 -2.58 20.10
C CYS A 7 21.74 -3.11 18.72
N GLY A 8 23.03 -3.44 18.62
CA GLY A 8 23.48 -4.66 17.95
C GLY A 8 23.73 -5.80 18.95
N VAL A 9 23.69 -7.04 18.45
CA VAL A 9 24.26 -8.28 19.00
C VAL A 9 23.47 -9.00 20.10
N VAL A 10 22.58 -9.94 19.70
CA VAL A 10 22.52 -11.35 20.19
C VAL A 10 21.80 -12.19 19.12
N GLU A 11 22.52 -12.59 18.08
CA GLU A 11 22.09 -13.52 17.01
C GLU A 11 22.47 -14.96 17.38
N GLY A 12 21.59 -15.93 17.13
CA GLY A 12 21.91 -17.36 17.21
C GLY A 12 20.83 -18.24 17.84
N VAL A 13 20.16 -17.79 18.92
CA VAL A 13 19.09 -18.54 19.62
C VAL A 13 17.70 -17.89 19.41
N ARG A 14 17.65 -16.85 18.58
CA ARG A 14 16.50 -15.94 18.41
C ARG A 14 15.48 -16.39 17.36
N GLN A 15 15.82 -17.26 16.41
CA GLN A 15 14.94 -17.58 15.27
C GLN A 15 13.62 -18.28 15.68
N VAL A 16 13.60 -19.12 16.72
CA VAL A 16 12.35 -19.72 17.22
C VAL A 16 11.58 -18.74 18.14
N ARG A 17 12.28 -17.78 18.75
CA ARG A 17 11.68 -16.72 19.59
C ARG A 17 11.25 -15.46 18.84
N ILE A 18 11.51 -15.34 17.52
CA ILE A 18 11.10 -14.19 16.68
C ILE A 18 9.73 -14.41 16.03
N GLN A 19 9.27 -15.65 15.87
CA GLN A 19 7.89 -15.90 15.41
C GLN A 19 6.85 -15.49 16.47
N LEU A 20 7.18 -15.62 17.76
CA LEU A 20 6.29 -15.23 18.85
C LEU A 20 6.01 -13.72 18.92
N PRO A 21 6.99 -12.79 18.86
CA PRO A 21 6.76 -11.35 18.87
C PRO A 21 6.20 -10.81 17.55
N ILE A 22 6.31 -11.52 16.42
CA ILE A 22 5.57 -11.16 15.19
C ILE A 22 4.09 -11.51 15.37
N LEU A 23 3.77 -12.68 15.91
CA LEU A 23 2.40 -13.01 16.33
C LEU A 23 1.88 -12.11 17.45
N LEU A 24 2.75 -11.68 18.37
CA LEU A 24 2.43 -10.73 19.43
C LEU A 24 2.30 -9.30 18.90
N ALA A 25 3.06 -8.88 17.90
CA ALA A 25 2.91 -7.59 17.24
C ALA A 25 1.67 -7.56 16.34
N ILE A 26 1.28 -8.70 15.78
CA ILE A 26 -0.06 -8.90 15.20
C ILE A 26 -1.10 -8.79 16.33
N ALA A 27 -0.93 -9.44 17.48
CA ALA A 27 -1.91 -9.36 18.58
C ALA A 27 -1.99 -7.99 19.30
N ILE A 28 -0.87 -7.26 19.37
CA ILE A 28 -0.72 -5.97 20.08
C ILE A 28 -1.04 -4.81 19.13
N GLY A 29 -0.59 -4.87 17.87
CA GLY A 29 -0.93 -3.90 16.83
C GLY A 29 -2.37 -3.98 16.34
N TYR A 30 -3.04 -5.14 16.48
CA TYR A 30 -4.47 -5.31 16.19
C TYR A 30 -5.40 -5.20 17.42
N GLY A 31 -4.89 -4.74 18.55
CA GLY A 31 -5.72 -4.32 19.68
C GLY A 31 -6.40 -5.45 20.45
N TRP A 32 -5.69 -6.02 21.41
CA TRP A 32 -6.29 -6.80 22.50
C TRP A 32 -7.39 -6.03 23.29
N PRO A 33 -7.44 -4.68 23.35
CA PRO A 33 -8.60 -3.98 23.92
C PRO A 33 -9.80 -3.83 22.97
N ALA A 34 -9.65 -4.07 21.66
CA ALA A 34 -10.73 -3.94 20.68
C ALA A 34 -11.55 -5.24 20.50
N ILE A 35 -11.05 -6.36 21.03
CA ILE A 35 -11.73 -7.66 21.07
C ILE A 35 -12.29 -7.89 22.48
N GLN A 36 -13.12 -6.97 22.97
CA GLN A 36 -14.12 -7.36 23.98
C GLN A 36 -15.45 -7.61 23.27
N PRO A 37 -15.92 -8.86 23.20
CA PRO A 37 -17.21 -9.19 22.62
C PRO A 37 -18.32 -8.73 23.57
N ARG A 38 -18.66 -7.44 23.55
CA ARG A 38 -19.94 -6.98 24.09
C ARG A 38 -21.04 -7.30 23.08
N GLY A 39 -21.58 -8.52 23.19
CA GLY A 39 -22.86 -8.93 22.61
C GLY A 39 -22.84 -9.44 21.16
N GLY A 40 -23.14 -10.72 20.97
CA GLY A 40 -23.54 -11.31 19.69
C GLY A 40 -22.39 -11.80 18.80
N THR A 41 -21.98 -13.05 18.99
CA THR A 41 -20.99 -13.80 18.19
C THR A 41 -21.62 -14.42 16.93
N GLY A 42 -22.34 -13.62 16.15
CA GLY A 42 -22.76 -13.98 14.81
C GLY A 42 -21.81 -13.36 13.79
N ASP A 43 -21.59 -14.05 12.67
CA ASP A 43 -20.98 -13.46 11.47
C ASP A 43 -21.79 -12.21 11.07
N ARG A 44 -21.23 -11.02 11.31
CA ARG A 44 -21.93 -9.74 11.07
C ARG A 44 -21.88 -9.35 9.59
N GLY A 45 -22.16 -10.30 8.70
CA GLY A 45 -22.17 -10.08 7.24
C GLY A 45 -20.82 -10.23 6.54
N PHE A 46 -19.73 -10.55 7.26
CA PHE A 46 -18.39 -10.64 6.66
C PHE A 46 -18.27 -11.85 5.74
N LYS A 47 -18.88 -12.99 6.09
CA LYS A 47 -18.91 -14.17 5.22
C LYS A 47 -19.75 -13.95 3.97
N GLU A 48 -20.92 -13.33 4.09
CA GLU A 48 -21.77 -13.02 2.94
C GLU A 48 -21.08 -12.04 1.99
N VAL A 49 -20.46 -10.98 2.54
CA VAL A 49 -19.64 -10.05 1.76
C VAL A 49 -18.43 -10.75 1.14
N GLY A 50 -17.77 -11.65 1.87
CA GLY A 50 -16.67 -12.44 1.34
C GLY A 50 -17.10 -13.35 0.18
N GLY A 51 -18.25 -14.02 0.31
CA GLY A 51 -18.86 -14.82 -0.76
C GLY A 51 -19.18 -13.98 -1.99
N TYR A 52 -19.79 -12.80 -1.80
CA TYR A 52 -20.03 -11.85 -2.87
C TYR A 52 -18.72 -11.45 -3.59
N LEU A 53 -17.67 -11.12 -2.85
CA LEU A 53 -16.37 -10.76 -3.42
C LEU A 53 -15.75 -11.93 -4.21
N MET A 54 -15.86 -13.16 -3.70
CA MET A 54 -15.36 -14.35 -4.38
C MET A 54 -15.99 -14.58 -5.76
N GLU A 55 -17.26 -14.24 -5.90
CA GLU A 55 -18.05 -14.38 -7.13
C GLU A 55 -17.90 -13.19 -8.08
N ASN A 56 -17.73 -11.97 -7.55
CA ASN A 56 -17.88 -10.73 -8.32
C ASN A 56 -16.58 -9.93 -8.51
N ILE A 57 -15.48 -10.31 -7.85
CA ILE A 57 -14.17 -9.68 -8.08
C ILE A 57 -13.60 -10.13 -9.43
N LEU A 58 -13.27 -9.13 -10.23
CA LEU A 58 -12.68 -9.25 -11.55
C LEU A 58 -11.17 -8.96 -11.49
N PRO A 59 -10.38 -9.52 -12.42
CA PRO A 59 -9.00 -9.06 -12.64
C PRO A 59 -8.98 -7.56 -12.93
N GLY A 60 -8.23 -6.79 -12.13
CA GLY A 60 -8.21 -5.31 -12.25
C GLY A 60 -8.93 -4.58 -11.11
N ASP A 61 -9.67 -5.29 -10.26
CA ASP A 61 -10.26 -4.70 -9.05
C ASP A 61 -9.23 -4.59 -7.94
N LEU A 62 -9.27 -3.46 -7.24
CA LEU A 62 -8.45 -3.21 -6.07
C LEU A 62 -9.33 -2.91 -4.87
N MET A 63 -9.02 -3.54 -3.73
CA MET A 63 -9.78 -3.37 -2.51
C MET A 63 -9.08 -2.39 -1.56
N VAL A 64 -9.87 -1.53 -0.93
CA VAL A 64 -9.47 -0.69 0.19
C VAL A 64 -10.29 -1.15 1.39
N VAL A 65 -9.60 -1.54 2.46
CA VAL A 65 -10.21 -2.11 3.66
C VAL A 65 -9.72 -1.30 4.87
N PRO A 66 -10.61 -0.91 5.81
CA PRO A 66 -10.17 -0.24 7.01
C PRO A 66 -9.20 -1.12 7.79
N PHE A 67 -8.17 -0.52 8.38
CA PHE A 67 -7.06 -1.26 9.00
C PHE A 67 -7.52 -2.36 9.98
N ILE A 68 -8.53 -2.05 10.80
CA ILE A 68 -9.07 -2.96 11.82
C ILE A 68 -9.88 -4.12 11.21
N MET A 69 -10.47 -3.92 10.03
CA MET A 69 -11.35 -4.91 9.35
C MET A 69 -10.59 -5.83 8.38
N ASP A 70 -9.34 -5.49 8.07
CA ASP A 70 -8.55 -6.15 7.03
C ASP A 70 -8.39 -7.66 7.27
N MET A 71 -8.21 -8.06 8.53
CA MET A 71 -8.11 -9.48 8.91
C MET A 71 -9.41 -10.24 8.69
N GLN A 72 -10.57 -9.68 9.07
CA GLN A 72 -11.86 -10.36 8.86
C GLN A 72 -12.19 -10.48 7.37
N ILE A 73 -11.94 -9.43 6.59
CA ILE A 73 -12.19 -9.46 5.15
C ILE A 73 -11.24 -10.44 4.46
N SER A 74 -9.95 -10.42 4.81
CA SER A 74 -8.97 -11.38 4.28
C SER A 74 -9.33 -12.83 4.61
N HIS A 75 -9.88 -13.10 5.79
CA HIS A 75 -10.32 -14.45 6.17
C HIS A 75 -11.35 -15.03 5.18
N TYR A 76 -12.33 -14.23 4.75
CA TYR A 76 -13.40 -14.70 3.87
C TYR A 76 -13.18 -14.43 2.37
N ALA A 77 -12.31 -13.48 2.01
CA ALA A 77 -12.14 -13.01 0.64
C ALA A 77 -10.68 -13.06 0.12
N SER A 78 -9.75 -13.71 0.83
CA SER A 78 -8.32 -13.76 0.46
C SER A 78 -8.06 -14.13 -1.00
N GLN A 79 -8.75 -15.16 -1.52
CA GLN A 79 -8.59 -15.58 -2.91
C GLN A 79 -9.12 -14.54 -3.91
N ALA A 80 -10.19 -13.81 -3.56
CA ALA A 80 -10.72 -12.72 -4.37
C ALA A 80 -9.72 -11.54 -4.41
N ILE A 81 -9.22 -11.12 -3.24
CA ILE A 81 -8.19 -10.09 -3.09
C ILE A 81 -6.96 -10.46 -3.91
N HIS A 82 -6.48 -11.69 -3.77
CA HIS A 82 -5.33 -12.18 -4.52
C HIS A 82 -5.57 -12.18 -6.03
N ARG A 83 -6.77 -12.59 -6.48
CA ARG A 83 -7.16 -12.59 -7.91
C ARG A 83 -7.23 -11.18 -8.48
N GLY A 84 -7.85 -10.25 -7.75
CA GLY A 84 -7.91 -8.83 -8.12
C GLY A 84 -6.49 -8.24 -8.23
N MET A 85 -5.68 -8.44 -7.18
CA MET A 85 -4.30 -7.92 -7.11
C MET A 85 -3.41 -8.48 -8.24
N THR A 86 -3.33 -9.80 -8.38
CA THR A 86 -2.52 -10.40 -9.46
C THR A 86 -3.07 -10.09 -10.86
N GLY A 87 -4.39 -9.94 -10.99
CA GLY A 87 -5.07 -9.57 -12.22
C GLY A 87 -4.69 -8.17 -12.70
N PHE A 88 -4.73 -7.17 -11.82
CA PHE A 88 -4.35 -5.80 -12.22
C PHE A 88 -2.85 -5.72 -12.57
N PHE A 89 -1.97 -6.43 -11.85
CA PHE A 89 -0.54 -6.42 -12.15
C PHE A 89 -0.23 -7.02 -13.53
N ARG A 90 -0.96 -8.07 -13.93
CA ARG A 90 -0.85 -8.66 -15.28
C ARG A 90 -1.43 -7.74 -16.36
N LYS A 91 -2.59 -7.14 -16.10
CA LYS A 91 -3.30 -6.27 -17.07
C LYS A 91 -2.65 -4.89 -17.21
N GLY A 92 -2.08 -4.38 -16.12
CA GLY A 92 -1.58 -3.01 -16.01
C GLY A 92 -2.66 -1.95 -15.75
N SER A 93 -3.91 -2.30 -15.46
CA SER A 93 -4.94 -1.29 -15.15
C SER A 93 -5.67 -1.61 -13.88
N VAL A 94 -6.04 -0.57 -13.13
CA VAL A 94 -7.00 -0.68 -12.02
C VAL A 94 -8.34 -0.16 -12.53
N ASP A 95 -9.28 -1.07 -12.70
CA ASP A 95 -10.58 -0.76 -13.32
C ASP A 95 -11.57 -0.25 -12.29
N ARG A 96 -11.60 -0.87 -11.10
CA ARG A 96 -12.48 -0.49 -9.99
C ARG A 96 -11.69 -0.41 -8.69
N LEU A 97 -12.02 0.61 -7.89
CA LEU A 97 -11.55 0.74 -6.52
C LEU A 97 -12.73 0.50 -5.56
N LEU A 98 -12.62 -0.57 -4.78
CA LEU A 98 -13.71 -1.10 -3.95
C LEU A 98 -13.41 -0.89 -2.48
N PHE A 99 -14.28 -0.17 -1.77
CA PHE A 99 -14.15 0.18 -0.36
C PHE A 99 -15.10 -0.66 0.47
N ILE A 100 -14.55 -1.32 1.49
CA ILE A 100 -15.35 -2.03 2.47
C ILE A 100 -15.75 -1.07 3.59
N THR A 101 -17.05 -0.94 3.86
CA THR A 101 -17.56 -0.13 4.96
C THR A 101 -18.34 -0.98 5.95
N LYS A 102 -18.57 -0.42 7.14
CA LYS A 102 -19.39 -1.09 8.16
C LYS A 102 -20.27 -0.09 8.93
N GLN A 103 -21.56 -0.39 8.98
CA GLN A 103 -22.55 0.33 9.78
C GLN A 103 -22.32 0.13 11.29
N GLY A 104 -22.71 1.15 12.06
CA GLY A 104 -22.63 1.15 13.52
C GLY A 104 -21.23 1.42 14.10
N ASP A 105 -20.20 1.58 13.26
CA ASP A 105 -18.88 2.06 13.69
C ASP A 105 -18.44 3.26 12.84
N PRO A 106 -18.33 4.47 13.41
CA PRO A 106 -17.98 5.65 12.65
C PRO A 106 -16.63 5.59 11.93
N ARG A 107 -15.69 4.74 12.38
CA ARG A 107 -14.34 4.63 11.81
C ARG A 107 -14.29 3.90 10.47
N PHE A 108 -15.39 3.26 10.07
CA PHE A 108 -15.47 2.45 8.85
C PHE A 108 -16.43 3.04 7.83
N ARG A 109 -16.82 4.31 8.02
CA ARG A 109 -17.63 5.07 7.08
C ARG A 109 -16.73 5.80 6.09
N LEU A 110 -17.18 5.98 4.86
CA LEU A 110 -16.39 6.65 3.82
C LEU A 110 -15.95 8.07 4.22
N ASP A 111 -16.79 8.81 4.93
CA ASP A 111 -16.49 10.16 5.40
C ASP A 111 -15.66 10.21 6.70
N ASN A 112 -15.29 9.06 7.27
CA ASN A 112 -14.43 8.94 8.44
C ASN A 112 -13.72 7.57 8.45
N TYR A 113 -12.95 7.32 7.40
CA TYR A 113 -12.43 6.00 7.02
C TYR A 113 -11.03 5.76 7.58
N LEU A 114 -10.91 4.90 8.59
CA LEU A 114 -9.65 4.66 9.31
C LEU A 114 -8.70 3.76 8.51
N LEU A 115 -7.58 4.34 8.08
CA LEU A 115 -6.52 3.64 7.35
C LEU A 115 -5.16 3.81 8.03
N LYS A 116 -4.27 2.84 7.79
CA LYS A 116 -2.88 2.83 8.26
C LYS A 116 -1.97 3.52 7.23
N PHE A 117 -0.89 4.15 7.66
CA PHE A 117 0.15 4.68 6.78
C PHE A 117 1.21 3.64 6.39
N ASN A 118 1.76 3.81 5.18
CA ASN A 118 2.89 3.04 4.63
C ASN A 118 4.24 3.37 5.27
N LEU A 119 4.36 4.58 5.80
CA LEU A 119 5.54 5.16 6.42
C LEU A 119 5.12 5.79 7.74
N THR A 120 5.85 5.48 8.81
CA THR A 120 5.66 6.05 10.14
C THR A 120 6.94 6.72 10.59
N LEU A 121 6.85 8.00 10.92
CA LEU A 121 7.94 8.75 11.55
C LEU A 121 7.87 8.64 13.08
N ASP A 122 6.67 8.42 13.61
CA ASP A 122 6.35 8.20 15.02
C ASP A 122 5.51 6.93 15.15
N GLU A 123 5.75 6.12 16.18
CA GLU A 123 4.95 4.92 16.47
C GLU A 123 3.51 5.27 16.88
N GLU A 124 3.24 6.52 17.28
CA GLU A 124 1.90 6.97 17.64
C GLU A 124 1.07 7.45 16.44
N ASP A 125 1.69 7.85 15.32
CA ASP A 125 1.03 8.41 14.12
C ASP A 125 1.07 7.44 12.92
N TYR A 126 0.59 6.21 13.15
CA TYR A 126 0.56 5.16 12.12
C TYR A 126 -0.78 5.00 11.43
N GLN A 127 -1.81 5.72 11.86
CA GLN A 127 -3.15 5.61 11.30
C GLN A 127 -3.89 6.94 11.37
N ARG A 128 -4.77 7.18 10.40
CA ARG A 128 -5.61 8.39 10.38
C ARG A 128 -6.93 8.12 9.68
N ASN A 129 -7.96 8.86 10.10
CA ASN A 129 -9.24 8.88 9.42
C ASN A 129 -9.15 9.73 8.15
N LEU A 130 -9.48 9.11 7.03
CA LEU A 130 -9.64 9.77 5.75
C LEU A 130 -11.11 10.17 5.55
N ARG A 131 -11.35 11.39 5.04
CA ARG A 131 -12.69 11.84 4.66
C ARG A 131 -12.85 11.72 3.15
N LEU A 132 -13.68 10.78 2.70
CA LEU A 132 -14.01 10.59 1.30
C LEU A 132 -15.39 11.21 0.99
N PRO A 133 -15.60 11.77 -0.20
CA PRO A 133 -16.90 12.27 -0.65
C PRO A 133 -17.85 11.10 -0.90
N VAL A 134 -18.81 10.87 0.01
CA VAL A 134 -19.75 9.74 -0.02
C VAL A 134 -20.51 9.67 -1.35
N GLU A 135 -20.85 10.83 -1.91
CA GLU A 135 -21.53 11.00 -3.19
C GLU A 135 -20.78 10.43 -4.39
N SER A 136 -19.47 10.18 -4.26
CA SER A 136 -18.66 9.56 -5.31
C SER A 136 -18.76 8.03 -5.34
N PHE A 137 -19.52 7.43 -4.43
CA PHE A 137 -19.56 5.98 -4.24
C PHE A 137 -20.92 5.38 -4.58
N VAL A 138 -20.87 4.18 -5.15
CA VAL A 138 -22.04 3.34 -5.40
C VAL A 138 -21.93 2.09 -4.54
N GLU A 139 -22.93 1.82 -3.70
CA GLU A 139 -23.01 0.56 -2.97
C GLU A 139 -23.30 -0.57 -3.97
N LEU A 140 -22.43 -1.58 -4.02
CA LEU A 140 -22.57 -2.74 -4.88
C LEU A 140 -23.27 -3.90 -4.17
N TYR A 141 -23.03 -4.04 -2.88
CA TYR A 141 -23.56 -5.12 -2.06
C TYR A 141 -23.49 -4.75 -0.58
N ALA A 142 -24.47 -5.19 0.20
CA ALA A 142 -24.45 -5.06 1.65
C ALA A 142 -25.07 -6.28 2.32
N SER A 143 -24.48 -6.72 3.42
CA SER A 143 -25.03 -7.77 4.29
C SER A 143 -24.54 -7.59 5.72
N GLY A 144 -25.39 -7.85 6.71
CA GLY A 144 -25.03 -7.80 8.13
C GLY A 144 -24.46 -6.46 8.62
N GLY A 145 -24.70 -5.37 7.89
CA GLY A 145 -24.11 -4.05 8.16
C GLY A 145 -22.70 -3.86 7.63
N VAL A 146 -22.14 -4.79 6.84
CA VAL A 146 -20.91 -4.60 6.05
C VAL A 146 -21.31 -4.40 4.59
N ALA A 147 -20.65 -3.46 3.91
CA ALA A 147 -20.96 -3.15 2.52
C ALA A 147 -19.70 -3.03 1.65
N VAL A 148 -19.87 -3.34 0.37
CA VAL A 148 -18.89 -3.13 -0.70
C VAL A 148 -19.33 -1.92 -1.50
N ASN A 149 -18.48 -0.90 -1.56
CA ASN A 149 -18.76 0.36 -2.24
C ASN A 149 -17.75 0.55 -3.35
N TRP A 150 -18.19 0.94 -4.53
CA TRP A 150 -17.30 1.27 -5.64
C TRP A 150 -17.15 2.78 -5.73
N LEU A 151 -15.92 3.28 -5.76
CA LEU A 151 -15.65 4.64 -6.19
C LEU A 151 -16.01 4.72 -7.68
N ALA A 152 -17.09 5.43 -8.03
CA ALA A 152 -17.77 5.39 -9.33
C ALA A 152 -17.01 6.11 -10.46
N SER A 153 -15.71 5.84 -10.55
CA SER A 153 -14.80 6.29 -11.58
C SER A 153 -13.78 5.18 -11.88
N SER A 154 -13.18 5.25 -13.07
CA SER A 154 -12.12 4.33 -13.47
C SER A 154 -10.75 4.96 -13.28
N GLY A 155 -9.74 4.13 -13.04
CA GLY A 155 -8.37 4.57 -12.83
C GLY A 155 -7.70 5.02 -14.12
N GLN A 156 -7.30 6.29 -14.19
CA GLN A 156 -6.41 6.77 -15.24
C GLN A 156 -4.96 6.63 -14.79
N ARG A 157 -4.14 5.87 -15.54
CA ARG A 157 -2.71 5.78 -15.24
C ARG A 157 -2.02 7.12 -15.51
N LEU A 158 -1.41 7.71 -14.49
CA LEU A 158 -0.61 8.94 -14.60
C LEU A 158 0.89 8.67 -14.62
N PHE A 159 1.33 7.54 -14.04
CA PHE A 159 2.73 7.16 -13.94
C PHE A 159 2.94 5.66 -14.15
N SER A 160 4.04 5.30 -14.82
CA SER A 160 4.57 3.93 -14.93
C SER A 160 6.08 3.99 -14.73
N GLY A 161 6.60 3.21 -13.79
CA GLY A 161 8.04 3.13 -13.52
C GLY A 161 8.72 2.11 -14.43
N GLU A 162 9.02 2.50 -15.67
CA GLU A 162 9.70 1.66 -16.67
C GLU A 162 11.08 2.24 -17.03
N GLY A 163 12.13 1.86 -16.30
CA GLY A 163 13.54 2.12 -16.66
C GLY A 163 14.06 3.57 -16.50
N GLU A 164 15.40 3.69 -16.47
CA GLU A 164 16.35 4.86 -16.53
C GLU A 164 16.06 6.19 -15.79
N ASP A 165 14.82 6.47 -15.42
CA ASP A 165 14.36 7.67 -14.73
C ASP A 165 14.39 7.55 -13.21
N TRP A 166 15.33 6.77 -12.67
CA TRP A 166 15.44 6.54 -11.23
C TRP A 166 16.81 6.96 -10.73
N LYS A 167 16.80 7.86 -9.75
CA LYS A 167 17.99 8.24 -8.99
C LYS A 167 18.06 7.39 -7.74
N ALA A 168 19.09 6.56 -7.64
CA ALA A 168 19.44 5.91 -6.40
C ALA A 168 20.16 6.89 -5.48
N LEU A 169 19.71 6.97 -4.23
CA LEU A 169 20.23 7.84 -3.19
C LEU A 169 20.57 6.99 -1.97
N ARG A 170 21.76 7.20 -1.41
CA ARG A 170 22.10 6.65 -0.10
C ARG A 170 21.72 7.68 0.96
N LEU A 171 20.87 7.29 1.90
CA LEU A 171 20.45 8.15 3.01
C LEU A 171 21.36 7.96 4.23
N VAL A 172 21.79 6.72 4.49
CA VAL A 172 22.66 6.36 5.62
C VAL A 172 23.59 5.21 5.22
N GLY A 173 24.87 5.29 5.64
CA GLY A 173 25.90 4.27 5.43
C GLY A 173 26.95 4.67 4.37
N GLU A 174 27.88 3.77 4.09
CA GLU A 174 28.96 3.93 3.09
C GLU A 174 28.81 2.94 1.93
N GLY A 175 29.54 3.13 0.83
CA GLY A 175 29.59 2.21 -0.31
C GLY A 175 28.61 2.52 -1.45
N ASP A 176 28.86 1.92 -2.60
CA ASP A 176 28.10 2.21 -3.82
C ASP A 176 26.70 1.58 -3.79
N VAL A 177 25.80 2.17 -4.57
CA VAL A 177 24.44 1.69 -4.77
C VAL A 177 24.26 1.44 -6.25
N GLU A 178 23.92 0.21 -6.60
CA GLU A 178 23.71 -0.19 -7.98
C GLU A 178 22.22 -0.43 -8.23
N LEU A 179 21.73 0.15 -9.33
CA LEU A 179 20.38 -0.09 -9.82
C LEU A 179 20.49 -0.82 -11.16
N GLU A 180 20.00 -2.05 -11.18
CA GLU A 180 20.02 -2.91 -12.36
C GLU A 180 18.60 -3.14 -12.88
N ARG A 181 18.45 -3.27 -14.19
CA ARG A 181 17.22 -3.81 -14.78
C ARG A 181 17.22 -5.32 -14.62
N VAL A 182 16.06 -5.89 -14.29
CA VAL A 182 15.87 -7.34 -14.13
C VAL A 182 14.60 -7.79 -14.85
N GLU A 183 14.44 -9.10 -14.97
CA GLU A 183 13.27 -9.72 -15.58
C GLU A 183 11.95 -9.21 -14.95
N PRO A 184 10.88 -9.14 -15.76
CA PRO A 184 9.55 -8.80 -15.26
C PRO A 184 9.05 -9.78 -14.19
N ALA A 185 8.20 -9.27 -13.31
CA ALA A 185 7.62 -10.09 -12.25
C ALA A 185 6.22 -10.65 -12.62
N TRP A 186 5.33 -9.82 -13.21
CA TRP A 186 3.98 -10.25 -13.67
C TRP A 186 3.54 -9.70 -15.02
N SER A 187 4.01 -8.53 -15.43
CA SER A 187 3.72 -7.96 -16.74
C SER A 187 4.88 -8.20 -17.71
N SER A 188 4.87 -7.51 -18.86
CA SER A 188 6.01 -7.44 -19.77
C SER A 188 7.04 -6.37 -19.37
N ARG A 189 6.81 -5.62 -18.29
CA ARG A 189 7.64 -4.48 -17.88
C ARG A 189 8.84 -4.95 -17.06
N PRO A 190 10.07 -4.51 -17.40
CA PRO A 190 11.26 -4.92 -16.65
C PRO A 190 11.16 -4.45 -15.20
N GLY A 191 11.60 -5.33 -14.29
CA GLY A 191 11.80 -4.96 -12.90
C GLY A 191 13.10 -4.19 -12.71
N MET A 192 13.33 -3.77 -11.47
CA MET A 192 14.56 -3.19 -10.99
C MET A 192 15.11 -4.02 -9.83
N ARG A 193 16.43 -4.11 -9.76
CA ARG A 193 17.14 -4.66 -8.61
C ARG A 193 18.05 -3.60 -8.03
N LEU A 194 17.79 -3.26 -6.78
CA LEU A 194 18.63 -2.38 -5.97
C LEU A 194 19.62 -3.24 -5.19
N LYS A 195 20.92 -3.04 -5.42
CA LYS A 195 22.00 -3.69 -4.67
C LYS A 195 22.78 -2.66 -3.88
N SER A 196 23.25 -3.07 -2.72
CA SER A 196 24.20 -2.31 -1.92
C SER A 196 25.21 -3.27 -1.31
N GLN A 197 26.48 -2.88 -1.35
CA GLN A 197 27.59 -3.66 -0.78
C GLN A 197 27.62 -3.61 0.76
N SER A 198 26.80 -2.75 1.37
CA SER A 198 26.72 -2.53 2.81
C SER A 198 25.26 -2.43 3.27
N SER A 199 25.00 -2.77 4.53
CA SER A 199 23.71 -2.46 5.17
C SER A 199 23.54 -0.95 5.32
N GLY A 200 22.35 -0.42 5.01
CA GLY A 200 22.07 1.00 5.15
C GLY A 200 20.63 1.36 4.75
N LYS A 201 20.34 2.65 4.78
CA LYS A 201 19.07 3.21 4.30
C LYS A 201 19.26 3.76 2.90
N LEU A 202 18.48 3.26 1.96
CA LEU A 202 18.53 3.65 0.56
C LEU A 202 17.21 4.28 0.16
N ALA A 203 17.28 5.13 -0.85
CA ALA A 203 16.13 5.67 -1.51
C ALA A 203 16.24 5.55 -3.03
N LEU A 204 15.12 5.30 -3.69
CA LEU A 204 14.96 5.50 -5.13
C LEU A 204 13.99 6.64 -5.32
N GLN A 205 14.37 7.63 -6.11
CA GLN A 205 13.52 8.75 -6.46
C GLN A 205 13.34 8.76 -7.98
N SER A 206 12.11 8.85 -8.47
CA SER A 206 11.86 9.07 -9.89
C SER A 206 12.36 10.46 -10.30
N SER A 207 12.96 10.61 -11.48
CA SER A 207 13.19 11.92 -12.10
C SER A 207 11.91 12.45 -12.73
N ARG A 208 11.12 11.55 -13.32
CA ARG A 208 9.83 11.88 -13.94
C ARG A 208 8.78 12.21 -12.88
N THR A 209 7.99 13.24 -13.19
CA THR A 209 6.85 13.66 -12.38
C THR A 209 5.56 13.63 -13.21
N PHE A 210 4.42 13.75 -12.54
CA PHE A 210 3.09 13.81 -13.14
C PHE A 210 2.21 14.78 -12.35
N THR A 211 1.18 15.30 -13.01
CA THR A 211 0.24 16.27 -12.41
C THR A 211 -1.16 15.68 -12.35
N THR A 212 -1.87 15.91 -11.24
CA THR A 212 -3.26 15.46 -11.08
C THR A 212 -4.22 16.39 -11.82
N PRO A 213 -5.14 15.83 -12.64
CA PRO A 213 -6.04 16.64 -13.47
C PRO A 213 -7.27 17.17 -12.71
N GLY A 214 -7.42 16.84 -11.43
CA GLY A 214 -8.60 17.20 -10.65
C GLY A 214 -8.52 16.69 -9.22
N LYS A 215 -9.55 17.01 -8.43
CA LYS A 215 -9.76 16.44 -7.10
C LYS A 215 -10.07 14.93 -7.20
N GLY A 216 -9.38 14.12 -6.41
CA GLY A 216 -9.57 12.68 -6.46
C GLY A 216 -8.69 11.90 -5.51
N LEU A 217 -8.41 10.66 -5.88
CA LEU A 217 -7.56 9.73 -5.17
C LEU A 217 -6.47 9.20 -6.10
N LEU A 218 -5.21 9.35 -5.70
CA LEU A 218 -4.11 8.61 -6.29
C LEU A 218 -4.01 7.22 -5.68
N VAL A 219 -3.71 6.23 -6.51
CA VAL A 219 -3.44 4.84 -6.12
C VAL A 219 -2.05 4.47 -6.64
N LEU A 220 -1.07 4.39 -5.75
CA LEU A 220 0.27 3.89 -6.05
C LEU A 220 0.28 2.38 -5.85
N THR A 221 0.61 1.65 -6.90
CA THR A 221 0.76 0.19 -6.90
C THR A 221 2.21 -0.17 -7.15
N TRP A 222 2.69 -1.25 -6.54
CA TRP A 222 4.04 -1.77 -6.77
C TRP A 222 4.18 -3.21 -6.27
N ALA A 223 5.27 -3.86 -6.66
CA ALA A 223 5.67 -5.16 -6.15
C ALA A 223 7.12 -5.16 -5.65
N ARG A 224 7.39 -5.91 -4.57
CA ARG A 224 8.74 -6.06 -3.99
C ARG A 224 9.04 -7.47 -3.47
N THR A 225 10.32 -7.82 -3.33
CA THR A 225 10.75 -9.09 -2.67
C THR A 225 11.34 -8.91 -1.27
N GLY A 226 11.73 -7.70 -0.88
CA GLY A 226 12.46 -7.41 0.37
C GLY A 226 11.75 -6.37 1.25
N ARG A 227 12.45 -5.76 2.21
CA ARG A 227 11.88 -4.73 3.09
C ARG A 227 12.06 -3.34 2.49
N ALA A 228 10.98 -2.78 1.97
CA ALA A 228 10.94 -1.42 1.44
C ALA A 228 9.51 -0.89 1.49
N SER A 229 9.33 0.42 1.37
CA SER A 229 8.03 1.07 1.34
C SER A 229 8.04 2.17 0.27
N PRO A 230 7.07 2.19 -0.66
CA PRO A 230 6.99 3.19 -1.69
C PRO A 230 6.09 4.33 -1.19
N SER A 231 6.30 5.52 -1.69
CA SER A 231 5.42 6.65 -1.46
C SER A 231 5.48 7.61 -2.63
N LEU A 232 4.68 8.66 -2.57
CA LEU A 232 4.83 9.81 -3.46
C LEU A 232 5.67 10.88 -2.78
N TYR A 233 6.40 11.64 -3.58
CA TYR A 233 6.89 12.95 -3.17
C TYR A 233 6.10 14.02 -3.91
N GLN A 234 5.71 15.09 -3.21
CA GLN A 234 5.13 16.28 -3.82
C GLN A 234 6.25 17.22 -4.24
N VAL A 235 6.09 17.85 -5.41
CA VAL A 235 7.01 18.87 -5.88
C VAL A 235 6.44 20.24 -5.53
N VAL A 236 7.12 20.95 -4.65
CA VAL A 236 6.73 22.29 -4.20
C VAL A 236 7.72 23.29 -4.76
N GLU A 237 7.23 24.23 -5.56
CA GLU A 237 8.05 25.34 -6.05
C GLU A 237 8.05 26.46 -5.01
N GLU A 238 9.22 26.72 -4.42
CA GLU A 238 9.42 27.83 -3.50
C GLU A 238 10.27 28.93 -4.14
N GLU A 239 10.27 30.13 -3.56
CA GLU A 239 11.10 31.25 -4.03
C GLU A 239 12.61 30.92 -4.08
N LYS A 240 13.06 29.99 -3.24
CA LYS A 240 14.47 29.57 -3.12
C LYS A 240 14.82 28.33 -3.94
N GLY A 241 13.85 27.75 -4.65
CA GLY A 241 14.05 26.56 -5.47
C GLY A 241 12.94 25.52 -5.28
N THR A 242 13.14 24.37 -5.93
CA THR A 242 12.18 23.27 -5.91
C THR A 242 12.46 22.32 -4.74
N GLU A 243 11.47 22.13 -3.86
CA GLU A 243 11.50 21.14 -2.79
C GLU A 243 10.76 19.86 -3.21
N TYR A 244 11.26 18.72 -2.72
CA TYR A 244 10.69 17.39 -2.96
C TYR A 244 10.28 16.78 -1.61
N LEU A 245 8.99 16.90 -1.27
CA LEU A 245 8.46 16.50 0.04
C LEU A 245 7.90 15.07 -0.01
N PRO A 246 8.53 14.07 0.62
CA PRO A 246 7.97 12.73 0.71
C PRO A 246 6.69 12.75 1.56
N LEU A 247 5.65 12.07 1.08
CA LEU A 247 4.35 12.00 1.74
C LEU A 247 4.18 10.67 2.46
N GLN A 248 3.28 10.62 3.44
CA GLN A 248 2.71 9.37 3.93
C GLN A 248 1.48 9.04 3.08
N MET A 249 1.34 7.77 2.70
CA MET A 249 0.17 7.28 1.96
C MET A 249 -0.56 6.21 2.77
N PHE A 250 -1.85 6.09 2.55
CA PHE A 250 -2.70 5.12 3.23
C PHE A 250 -2.60 3.75 2.58
N CYS A 251 -2.28 2.71 3.36
CA CYS A 251 -2.35 1.32 2.92
C CYS A 251 -3.78 0.95 2.54
N THR A 252 -3.94 0.24 1.42
CA THR A 252 -5.26 -0.21 0.94
C THR A 252 -5.72 -1.49 1.62
N ASN A 253 -4.86 -2.50 1.67
CA ASN A 253 -5.07 -3.78 2.35
C ASN A 253 -3.71 -4.41 2.71
N TYR A 254 -3.74 -5.53 3.43
CA TYR A 254 -2.54 -6.27 3.76
C TYR A 254 -1.81 -6.74 2.48
N PRO A 255 -0.46 -6.72 2.46
CA PRO A 255 0.30 -7.14 1.28
C PRO A 255 -0.11 -8.54 0.79
N VAL A 256 -0.35 -8.67 -0.51
CA VAL A 256 -0.66 -9.97 -1.13
C VAL A 256 0.63 -10.66 -1.52
N GLU A 257 0.89 -11.82 -0.93
CA GLU A 257 2.00 -12.67 -1.34
C GLU A 257 1.65 -13.44 -2.62
N ALA A 258 2.49 -13.33 -3.64
CA ALA A 258 2.34 -14.05 -4.89
C ALA A 258 3.69 -14.48 -5.45
N ARG A 259 3.71 -15.63 -6.13
CA ARG A 259 4.91 -16.12 -6.81
C ARG A 259 4.98 -15.51 -8.22
N GLY A 260 6.08 -14.82 -8.52
CA GLY A 260 6.33 -14.20 -9.83
C GLY A 260 6.76 -15.22 -10.89
N ALA A 261 6.87 -14.76 -12.15
CA ALA A 261 7.38 -15.57 -13.26
C ALA A 261 8.85 -16.00 -13.05
N ASP A 262 9.61 -15.21 -12.30
CA ASP A 262 10.99 -15.47 -11.89
C ASP A 262 11.13 -16.48 -10.72
N GLY A 263 10.00 -17.05 -10.27
CA GLY A 263 9.94 -18.05 -9.20
C GLY A 263 10.08 -17.49 -7.78
N LYS A 264 10.36 -16.18 -7.62
CA LYS A 264 10.48 -15.52 -6.31
C LYS A 264 9.12 -15.28 -5.67
N ILE A 265 9.11 -15.17 -4.34
CA ILE A 265 7.96 -14.64 -3.61
C ILE A 265 8.05 -13.13 -3.63
N TRP A 266 6.95 -12.51 -4.00
CA TRP A 266 6.82 -11.08 -4.04
C TRP A 266 5.59 -10.63 -3.25
N TYR A 267 5.67 -9.42 -2.73
CA TYR A 267 4.61 -8.72 -2.00
C TYR A 267 4.01 -7.67 -2.92
N LEU A 268 2.73 -7.82 -3.18
CA LEU A 268 1.90 -6.98 -4.02
C LEU A 268 1.15 -6.00 -3.12
N GLU A 269 1.38 -4.70 -3.30
CA GLU A 269 0.82 -3.68 -2.41
C GLU A 269 0.27 -2.51 -3.20
N ALA A 270 -0.67 -1.80 -2.58
CA ALA A 270 -1.17 -0.54 -3.08
C ALA A 270 -1.46 0.45 -1.96
N PHE A 271 -1.32 1.73 -2.28
CA PHE A 271 -1.44 2.83 -1.35
C PHE A 271 -2.25 3.96 -1.96
N THR A 272 -3.07 4.62 -1.16
CA THR A 272 -3.95 5.71 -1.60
C THR A 272 -3.55 7.05 -1.00
N LEU A 273 -3.71 8.12 -1.78
CA LEU A 273 -3.48 9.50 -1.34
C LEU A 273 -4.57 10.41 -1.93
N PRO A 274 -5.32 11.17 -1.11
CA PRO A 274 -6.22 12.19 -1.61
C PRO A 274 -5.44 13.36 -2.19
N VAL A 275 -5.92 13.91 -3.30
CA VAL A 275 -5.22 14.95 -4.05
C VAL A 275 -6.16 16.04 -4.55
N GLN A 276 -5.59 17.21 -4.85
CA GLN A 276 -6.27 18.31 -5.52
C GLN A 276 -5.86 18.40 -6.98
N GLU A 277 -6.52 19.29 -7.72
CA GLU A 277 -6.12 19.64 -9.09
C GLU A 277 -4.77 20.37 -9.11
N GLY A 278 -3.91 20.03 -10.07
CA GLY A 278 -2.66 20.74 -10.31
C GLY A 278 -1.48 20.32 -9.42
N ASP A 279 -1.71 19.49 -8.40
CA ASP A 279 -0.63 18.94 -7.59
C ASP A 279 0.32 18.10 -8.47
N ARG A 280 1.63 18.33 -8.30
CA ARG A 280 2.69 17.62 -9.03
C ARG A 280 3.40 16.64 -8.11
N PHE A 281 3.52 15.40 -8.56
CA PHE A 281 4.11 14.31 -7.79
C PHE A 281 5.15 13.53 -8.58
N GLY A 282 6.04 12.84 -7.87
CA GLY A 282 6.75 11.67 -8.38
C GLY A 282 6.78 10.57 -7.33
N VAL A 283 7.50 9.48 -7.62
CA VAL A 283 7.56 8.30 -6.76
C VAL A 283 8.88 8.25 -6.00
N TYR A 284 8.79 7.93 -4.72
CA TYR A 284 9.91 7.74 -3.82
C TYR A 284 9.81 6.37 -3.16
N ILE A 285 10.90 5.62 -3.09
CA ILE A 285 10.92 4.29 -2.44
C ILE A 285 12.02 4.31 -1.40
N MET A 286 11.67 4.06 -0.14
CA MET A 286 12.65 3.84 0.91
C MET A 286 12.88 2.36 1.12
N ALA A 287 14.14 1.98 1.27
CA ALA A 287 14.54 0.62 1.56
C ALA A 287 15.54 0.57 2.71
N TRP A 288 15.46 -0.48 3.52
CA TRP A 288 16.26 -0.66 4.73
C TRP A 288 16.98 -1.99 4.68
N ASP A 289 18.25 -2.00 5.10
CA ASP A 289 19.06 -3.21 5.25
C ASP A 289 19.08 -4.07 3.98
N VAL A 290 19.28 -3.39 2.83
CA VAL A 290 19.20 -4.02 1.51
C VAL A 290 20.57 -4.53 1.08
N GLU A 291 20.75 -5.84 1.05
CA GLU A 291 21.79 -6.46 0.22
C GLU A 291 21.33 -6.53 -1.25
N SER A 292 20.09 -7.00 -1.46
CA SER A 292 19.45 -7.07 -2.78
C SER A 292 17.93 -6.98 -2.66
N LEU A 293 17.32 -5.94 -3.23
CA LEU A 293 15.88 -5.73 -3.29
C LEU A 293 15.40 -5.73 -4.74
N HIS A 294 14.44 -6.59 -5.07
CA HIS A 294 13.77 -6.52 -6.36
C HIS A 294 12.47 -5.71 -6.21
N ILE A 295 12.22 -4.85 -7.20
CA ILE A 295 11.07 -3.97 -7.29
C ILE A 295 10.51 -4.09 -8.70
N ALA A 296 9.20 -4.16 -8.86
CA ALA A 296 8.56 -4.21 -10.16
C ALA A 296 7.20 -3.50 -10.14
N GLU A 297 6.66 -3.28 -11.33
CA GLU A 297 5.27 -2.90 -11.52
C GLU A 297 4.82 -1.61 -10.82
N ILE A 298 5.73 -0.64 -10.69
CA ILE A 298 5.42 0.64 -10.08
C ILE A 298 4.48 1.41 -11.00
N SER A 299 3.28 1.75 -10.54
CA SER A 299 2.32 2.54 -11.32
C SER A 299 1.46 3.39 -10.41
N CYS A 300 1.18 4.63 -10.83
CA CYS A 300 0.25 5.50 -10.12
C CYS A 300 -0.97 5.77 -11.00
N PHE A 301 -2.15 5.54 -10.43
CA PHE A 301 -3.44 5.76 -11.06
C PHE A 301 -4.20 6.87 -10.36
N PHE A 302 -4.97 7.65 -11.10
CA PHE A 302 -5.85 8.69 -10.59
C PHE A 302 -7.31 8.27 -10.76
N PHE A 303 -8.07 8.38 -9.67
CA PHE A 303 -9.50 8.16 -9.63
C PHE A 303 -10.18 9.49 -9.28
N PRO A 304 -10.89 10.13 -10.22
CA PRO A 304 -11.61 11.37 -9.92
C PRO A 304 -12.77 11.10 -8.95
N TYR A 305 -13.03 12.06 -8.07
CA TYR A 305 -14.29 12.11 -7.34
C TYR A 305 -15.40 12.64 -8.27
N ALA A 306 -16.65 12.28 -7.98
CA ALA A 306 -17.80 12.88 -8.64
C ALA A 306 -17.80 14.40 -8.40
N ARG A 307 -18.22 15.16 -9.41
CA ARG A 307 -18.37 16.62 -9.33
C ARG A 307 -19.66 16.99 -8.61
#